data_AF-A0A8J8DG01-F1
#
_entry.id   AF-A0A8J8DG01-F1
#
_cell.length_a   1.000
_cell.length_b   1.000
_cell.length_c   1.000
_cell.angle_alpha   90.00
_cell.angle_beta   90.00
_cell.angle_gamma   90.00
#
_symmetry.space_group_name_H-M   'P 1'
#
loop_
_entity.id
_entity.type
_entity.pdbx_description
1 polymer ?
#
loop_
_entity_poly.entity_id
_entity_poly.type
_entity_poly.pdbx_seq_one_letter_code
_entity_poly.pdbx_strand_id
1 'polypeptide(L)'
;MLVRGKIIGEKVTAPFEILKTGDGISLRVELLGKPFEYSTGCSCLEPLELLGLLLPAIEEEIGEIKGVFVEEVVEEKRSPLEQLRGMLWGKHFIG
;
A
#
# COMPACT_ATOMS: atom_id res chain seq x y z
N MET A 1 5.81 -1.47 4.85
CA MET A 1 4.99 -0.23 4.95
C MET A 1 3.52 -0.61 4.94
N LEU A 2 2.74 -0.05 5.85
CA LEU A 2 1.31 -0.27 5.99
C LEU A 2 0.57 1.07 5.86
N VAL A 3 -0.47 1.11 5.04
CA VAL A 3 -1.36 2.28 4.91
C VAL A 3 -2.79 1.83 5.20
N ARG A 4 -3.49 2.55 6.07
CA ARG A 4 -4.90 2.32 6.35
C ARG A 4 -5.70 3.59 6.15
N GLY A 5 -6.95 3.40 5.80
CA GLY A 5 -7.89 4.48 5.66
C GLY A 5 -9.27 3.98 5.29
N LYS A 6 -10.03 4.85 4.65
CA LYS A 6 -11.38 4.55 4.18
C LYS A 6 -11.69 5.25 2.86
N ILE A 7 -12.52 4.59 2.07
CA ILE A 7 -13.10 5.10 0.83
C ILE A 7 -14.54 5.46 1.13
N ILE A 8 -14.94 6.69 0.82
CA ILE A 8 -16.31 7.15 0.96
C ILE A 8 -16.98 7.00 -0.40
N GLY A 9 -17.84 5.99 -0.54
CA GLY A 9 -18.73 5.84 -1.68
C GLY A 9 -20.09 6.47 -1.40
N GLU A 10 -20.89 6.64 -2.45
CA GLU A 10 -22.28 7.11 -2.34
C GLU A 10 -23.13 6.21 -1.43
N LYS A 11 -22.94 4.89 -1.52
CA LYS A 11 -23.77 3.92 -0.79
C LYS A 11 -23.19 3.56 0.57
N VAL A 12 -21.87 3.46 0.66
CA VAL A 12 -21.16 2.95 1.84
C VAL A 12 -19.80 3.59 2.04
N THR A 13 -19.33 3.56 3.27
CA THR A 13 -17.92 3.80 3.61
C THR A 13 -17.20 2.48 3.78
N ALA A 14 -16.12 2.28 3.04
CA ALA A 14 -15.36 1.04 3.00
C ALA A 14 -13.93 1.25 3.55
N PRO A 15 -13.57 0.66 4.70
CA PRO A 15 -12.20 0.64 5.18
C PRO A 15 -11.26 -0.04 4.18
N PHE A 16 -10.02 0.42 4.10
CA PHE A 16 -8.99 -0.23 3.32
C PHE A 16 -7.69 -0.38 4.09
N GLU A 17 -6.91 -1.38 3.71
CA GLU A 17 -5.55 -1.65 4.16
C GLU A 17 -4.67 -1.95 2.96
N ILE A 18 -3.48 -1.34 2.91
CA ILE A 18 -2.46 -1.58 1.90
C ILE A 18 -1.17 -1.97 2.60
N LEU A 19 -0.65 -3.16 2.28
CA LEU A 19 0.60 -3.66 2.79
C LEU A 19 1.63 -3.72 1.65
N LYS A 20 2.71 -2.97 1.78
CA LYS A 20 3.87 -3.03 0.88
C LYS A 20 5.06 -3.65 1.61
N THR A 21 5.62 -4.71 1.02
CA THR A 21 6.83 -5.40 1.49
C THR A 21 7.94 -5.29 0.45
N GLY A 22 9.09 -5.93 0.69
CA GLY A 22 10.15 -6.04 -0.34
C GLY A 22 9.73 -6.85 -1.57
N ASP A 23 8.75 -7.73 -1.41
CA ASP A 23 8.33 -8.71 -2.43
C ASP A 23 7.12 -8.24 -3.25
N GLY A 24 6.46 -7.16 -2.85
CA GLY A 24 5.29 -6.65 -3.55
C GLY A 24 4.37 -5.80 -2.70
N ILE A 25 3.14 -5.67 -3.17
CA ILE A 25 2.10 -4.86 -2.56
C ILE A 25 0.74 -5.55 -2.62
N SER A 26 -0.04 -5.44 -1.56
CA SER A 26 -1.41 -5.92 -1.48
C SER A 26 -2.36 -4.82 -1.01
N LEU A 27 -3.57 -4.82 -1.56
CA LEU A 27 -4.70 -3.99 -1.17
C LEU A 27 -5.84 -4.89 -0.71
N ARG A 28 -6.47 -4.52 0.39
CA ARG A 28 -7.72 -5.10 0.86
C ARG A 28 -8.70 -3.97 1.18
N VAL A 29 -9.93 -4.07 0.68
CA VAL A 29 -11.03 -3.14 0.95
C VAL A 29 -12.20 -3.92 1.54
N GLU A 30 -12.68 -3.52 2.71
CA GLU A 30 -13.81 -4.15 3.39
C GLU A 30 -15.12 -3.63 2.79
N LEU A 31 -15.84 -4.50 2.07
CA LEU A 31 -17.15 -4.22 1.50
C LEU A 31 -18.25 -5.01 2.24
N LEU A 32 -19.50 -4.57 2.14
CA LEU A 32 -20.65 -5.19 2.85
C LEU A 32 -20.91 -6.67 2.51
N GLY A 33 -20.41 -7.16 1.37
CA GLY A 33 -20.58 -8.54 0.92
C GLY A 33 -19.31 -9.37 1.08
N LYS A 34 -18.33 -9.10 0.21
CA LYS A 34 -17.02 -9.74 0.22
C LYS A 34 -15.93 -8.68 0.18
N PRO A 35 -14.78 -8.86 0.84
CA PRO A 35 -13.68 -7.94 0.67
C PRO A 35 -13.21 -7.93 -0.79
N PHE A 36 -12.81 -6.75 -1.27
CA PHE A 36 -12.08 -6.62 -2.51
C PHE A 36 -10.59 -6.76 -2.18
N GLU A 37 -9.95 -7.78 -2.74
CA GLU A 37 -8.54 -8.10 -2.46
C GLU A 37 -7.75 -8.14 -3.78
N TYR A 38 -6.58 -7.51 -3.76
CA TYR A 38 -5.65 -7.53 -4.88
C TYR A 38 -4.20 -7.57 -4.37
N SER A 39 -3.35 -8.34 -5.04
CA SER A 39 -1.91 -8.41 -4.72
C SER A 39 -1.08 -8.53 -5.99
N THR A 40 0.08 -7.86 -6.00
CA THR A 40 1.04 -7.94 -7.11
C THR A 40 2.48 -7.93 -6.59
N GLY A 41 3.37 -8.60 -7.33
CA GLY A 41 4.80 -8.67 -7.04
C GLY A 41 5.62 -7.45 -7.49
N CYS A 42 4.98 -6.34 -7.90
CA CYS A 42 5.71 -5.09 -8.20
C CYS A 42 6.01 -4.33 -6.91
N SER A 43 7.24 -4.49 -6.43
CA SER A 43 7.81 -3.68 -5.34
C SER A 43 8.00 -2.20 -5.72
N CYS A 44 7.96 -1.92 -7.03
CA CYS A 44 7.99 -0.58 -7.62
C CYS A 44 6.77 0.29 -7.29
N LEU A 45 5.61 -0.31 -7.06
CA LEU A 45 4.34 0.42 -6.98
C LEU A 45 4.15 1.05 -5.61
N GLU A 46 3.75 2.31 -5.56
CA GLU A 46 3.45 2.97 -4.29
C GLU A 46 2.02 2.64 -3.79
N PRO A 47 1.77 2.61 -2.48
CA PRO A 47 0.47 2.22 -1.92
C PRO A 47 -0.73 2.95 -2.53
N LEU A 48 -0.71 4.28 -2.56
CA LEU A 48 -1.84 5.05 -3.07
C LEU A 48 -1.94 5.01 -4.60
N GLU A 49 -0.85 4.70 -5.29
CA GLU A 49 -0.87 4.47 -6.74
C GLU A 49 -1.64 3.19 -7.06
N LEU A 50 -1.37 2.09 -6.34
CA LEU A 50 -2.15 0.86 -6.46
C LEU A 50 -3.64 1.11 -6.21
N LEU A 51 -3.97 1.82 -5.14
CA LEU A 51 -5.35 2.14 -4.83
C LEU A 51 -6.00 2.93 -5.96
N GLY A 52 -5.32 3.97 -6.47
CA GLY A 52 -5.78 4.79 -7.59
C GLY A 52 -6.11 3.99 -8.84
N LEU A 53 -5.27 2.99 -9.18
CA LEU A 53 -5.50 2.10 -10.32
C LEU A 53 -6.75 1.22 -10.16
N LEU A 54 -7.13 0.91 -8.92
CA LEU A 54 -8.23 0.01 -8.59
C LEU A 54 -9.53 0.72 -8.21
N LEU A 55 -9.53 2.06 -8.09
CA LEU A 55 -10.73 2.85 -7.78
C LEU A 55 -11.91 2.56 -8.72
N PRO A 56 -11.74 2.42 -10.06
CA PRO A 56 -12.88 2.11 -10.93
C PRO A 56 -13.56 0.79 -10.58
N ALA A 57 -12.78 -0.25 -10.28
CA ALA A 57 -13.33 -1.55 -9.89
C ALA A 57 -14.01 -1.51 -8.52
N ILE A 58 -13.53 -0.65 -7.60
CA ILE A 58 -14.15 -0.45 -6.29
C ILE A 58 -15.45 0.35 -6.42
N GLU A 59 -15.50 1.35 -7.30
CA GLU A 59 -16.68 2.18 -7.57
C GLU A 59 -17.89 1.36 -8.07
N GLU A 60 -17.65 0.29 -8.84
CA GLU A 60 -18.69 -0.68 -9.23
C GLU A 60 -19.41 -1.29 -8.03
N GLU A 61 -18.70 -1.49 -6.92
CA GLU A 61 -19.22 -2.12 -5.70
C GLU A 61 -19.84 -1.09 -4.73
N ILE A 62 -19.21 0.07 -4.53
CA ILE A 62 -19.62 1.05 -3.50
C ILE A 62 -20.41 2.25 -4.05
N GLY A 63 -20.58 2.33 -5.37
CA GLY A 63 -21.12 3.52 -6.05
C GLY A 63 -20.09 4.64 -6.14
N GLU A 64 -20.49 5.77 -6.73
CA GLU A 64 -19.61 6.91 -7.01
C GLU A 64 -18.74 7.29 -5.80
N ILE A 65 -17.42 7.31 -5.99
CA ILE A 65 -16.48 7.61 -4.92
C ILE A 65 -16.46 9.12 -4.66
N LYS A 66 -16.81 9.50 -3.43
CA LYS A 66 -16.82 10.89 -2.95
C LYS A 66 -15.50 11.31 -2.32
N GLY A 67 -14.66 10.36 -1.90
CA GLY A 67 -13.33 10.65 -1.40
C GLY A 67 -12.59 9.45 -0.84
N VAL A 68 -11.28 9.62 -0.70
CA VAL A 68 -10.37 8.65 -0.07
C VAL A 68 -9.65 9.37 1.07
N PHE A 69 -9.71 8.81 2.27
CA PHE A 69 -9.10 9.38 3.46
C PHE A 69 -8.10 8.40 4.04
N VAL A 70 -6.85 8.84 4.17
CA VAL A 70 -5.78 8.07 4.83
C VAL A 70 -5.81 8.41 6.31
N GLU A 71 -5.85 7.38 7.15
CA GLU A 71 -5.96 7.52 8.61
C GLU A 71 -4.66 7.12 9.32
N GLU A 72 -3.93 6.13 8.80
CA GLU A 72 -2.68 5.65 9.40
C GLU A 72 -1.67 5.28 8.31
N VAL A 73 -0.42 5.70 8.50
CA VAL A 73 0.73 5.26 7.68
C VAL A 73 1.83 4.80 8.63
N VAL A 74 2.15 3.51 8.56
CA VAL A 74 3.25 2.90 9.31
C VAL A 74 4.37 2.53 8.34
N GLU A 75 5.44 3.30 8.37
CA GLU A 75 6.67 2.91 7.69
C GLU A 75 7.46 1.94 8.56
N GLU A 76 7.90 0.82 7.99
CA GLU A 76 8.89 -0.02 8.66
C GLU A 76 10.20 0.76 8.68
N LYS A 77 10.68 1.08 9.87
CA LYS A 77 12.01 1.67 10.06
C LYS A 77 13.03 0.70 9.49
N ARG A 78 13.63 1.04 8.35
CA ARG A 78 14.86 0.37 7.91
C ARG A 78 15.86 0.42 9.06
N SER A 79 16.36 -0.75 9.46
CA SER A 79 17.33 -0.87 10.54
C SER A 79 18.56 0.00 10.23
N PRO A 80 19.10 0.78 11.19
CA PRO A 80 20.36 1.50 11.00
C PRO A 80 21.52 0.61 10.51
N LEU A 81 21.46 -0.70 10.80
CA LEU A 81 22.45 -1.69 10.37
C LEU A 81 22.42 -1.98 8.86
N GLU A 82 21.28 -1.82 8.20
CA GLU A 82 21.20 -1.98 6.75
C GLU A 82 21.84 -0.79 6.00
N GLN A 83 21.79 0.41 6.59
CA GLN A 83 22.52 1.57 6.07
C GLN A 83 24.04 1.41 6.27
N LEU A 84 24.49 0.83 7.38
CA LEU A 84 25.91 0.59 7.67
C LEU A 84 26.53 -0.53 6.82
N ARG A 85 25.76 -1.55 6.40
CA ARG A 85 26.26 -2.60 5.49
C ARG A 85 26.65 -2.06 4.11
N GLY A 86 25.96 -1.02 3.61
CA GLY A 86 26.34 -0.34 2.37
C GLY A 86 27.68 0.40 2.47
N MET A 87 28.08 0.81 3.68
CA MET A 87 29.27 1.62 3.92
C MET A 87 30.56 0.78 4.11
N LEU A 88 30.42 -0.49 4.52
CA LEU A 88 31.56 -1.38 4.82
C LEU A 88 32.11 -2.16 3.61
N TRP A 89 31.34 -2.29 2.52
CA TRP A 89 31.83 -2.96 1.28
C TRP A 89 32.51 -2.02 0.27
N GLY A 90 32.49 -0.70 0.48
CA GLY A 90 33.14 0.28 -0.40
C GLY A 90 34.65 0.47 -0.18
N LYS A 91 35.29 -0.27 0.75
CA LYS A 91 36.70 -0.05 1.14
C LYS A 91 37.67 -1.21 0.83
N HIS A 92 37.27 -2.21 0.05
CA HIS A 92 38.15 -3.37 -0.25
C HIS A 92 38.45 -3.57 -1.74
N PHE A 93 38.70 -2.48 -2.48
CA PHE A 93 39.20 -2.56 -3.87
C PHE A 93 40.03 -1.33 -4.27
N ILE A 94 41.09 -1.00 -3.52
CA ILE A 94 42.27 -0.30 -4.07
C ILE A 94 43.49 -0.82 -3.32
N GLY A 95 44.35 -1.56 -4.02
CA GLY A 95 45.59 -2.16 -3.51
C GLY A 95 46.00 -3.34 -4.36
#